data_AF-A0A940CNZ6-F1
#
_entry.id   AF-A0A940CNZ6-F1
#
_cell.length_a   1.000
_cell.length_b   1.000
_cell.length_c   1.000
_cell.angle_alpha   90.00
_cell.angle_beta   90.00
_cell.angle_gamma   90.00
#
_symmetry.space_group_name_H-M   'P 1'
#
loop_
_entity.id
_entity.type
_entity.pdbx_description
1 polymer ?
#
loop_
_entity_poly.entity_id
_entity_poly.type
_entity_poly.pdbx_seq_one_letter_code
_entity_poly.pdbx_strand_id
1 'polypeptide(L)'
;FAKDIKQIRNQIMEEYRKTEDRFFLMLYDYIGFLSALKINRAGLNSLSVKKFQFSEAKDKEFLHPIVKCKLYNTKNKDRIEDVLEPWFVDQYYPKLMRCNPDDYIFMPEEKNRSKLYERVRKNFVRISSELGLYEFNGKTRPMYSIRHMNALKLYEDLKDVNLVAQALNTSPEIVKSNYLNYSDEWARNRFRVLGYDKRALPQSSMKSKNKVSGK
;
A
#
# COMPACT_ATOMS: atom_id res chain seq x y z
N PHE A 1 8.91 -3.65 3.77
CA PHE A 1 8.01 -2.48 3.84
C PHE A 1 6.93 -2.59 4.92
N ALA A 2 6.25 -3.73 5.16
CA ALA A 2 5.25 -3.81 6.25
C ALA A 2 5.84 -3.49 7.64
N LYS A 3 7.04 -4.03 7.94
CA LYS A 3 7.81 -3.69 9.15
C LYS A 3 8.15 -2.19 9.20
N ASP A 4 8.56 -1.62 8.07
CA ASP A 4 8.94 -0.21 7.90
C ASP A 4 7.73 0.71 8.15
N ILE A 5 6.54 0.36 7.65
CA ILE A 5 5.30 1.11 7.92
C ILE A 5 4.95 1.08 9.41
N LYS A 6 5.13 -0.06 10.08
CA LYS A 6 4.94 -0.14 11.55
C LYS A 6 5.91 0.81 12.28
N GLN A 7 7.17 0.86 11.87
CA GLN A 7 8.15 1.78 12.46
C GLN A 7 7.78 3.25 12.22
N ILE A 8 7.39 3.61 11.00
CA ILE A 8 6.92 4.97 10.66
C ILE A 8 5.71 5.34 11.53
N ARG A 9 4.72 4.45 11.66
CA ARG A 9 3.54 4.66 12.49
C ARG A 9 3.90 4.82 13.97
N ASN A 10 4.84 4.04 14.49
CA ASN A 10 5.31 4.20 15.86
C ASN A 10 5.99 5.56 16.08
N GLN A 11 6.81 6.02 15.14
CA GLN A 11 7.44 7.34 15.21
C GLN A 11 6.42 8.48 15.16
N ILE A 12 5.35 8.34 14.36
CA ILE A 12 4.24 9.30 14.33
C ILE A 12 3.54 9.40 15.69
N MET A 13 3.35 8.26 16.39
CA MET A 13 2.79 8.29 17.75
C MET A 13 3.73 8.96 18.74
N GLU A 14 5.04 8.85 18.55
CA GLU A 14 6.02 9.53 19.39
C GLU A 14 6.00 11.05 19.16
N GLU A 15 5.87 11.50 17.91
CA GLU A 15 5.66 12.92 17.57
C GLU A 15 4.40 13.47 18.24
N TYR A 16 3.31 12.69 18.25
CA TYR A 16 2.11 13.06 18.99
C TYR A 16 2.39 13.20 20.49
N ARG A 17 3.08 12.24 21.12
CA ARG A 17 3.38 12.31 22.57
C ARG A 17 4.23 13.54 22.94
N LYS A 18 5.11 13.98 22.04
CA LYS A 18 5.98 15.14 22.27
C LYS A 18 5.28 16.48 22.05
N THR A 19 4.36 16.54 21.09
CA THR A 19 3.76 17.80 20.63
C THR A 19 2.30 17.98 21.03
N GLU A 20 1.63 16.89 21.39
CA GLU A 20 0.17 16.78 21.58
C GLU A 20 -0.66 17.22 20.36
N ASP A 21 -0.02 17.39 19.19
CA ASP A 21 -0.70 17.82 17.98
C ASP A 21 -1.52 16.66 17.39
N ARG A 22 -2.85 16.80 17.46
CA ARG A 22 -3.83 15.83 16.97
C ARG A 22 -3.68 15.49 15.49
N PHE A 23 -3.00 16.32 14.70
CA PHE A 23 -2.61 15.96 13.33
C PHE A 23 -1.84 14.65 13.27
N PHE A 24 -0.93 14.38 14.20
CA PHE A 24 -0.14 13.15 14.19
C PHE A 24 -0.98 11.92 14.52
N LEU A 25 -1.97 12.03 15.43
CA LEU A 25 -2.96 10.96 15.62
C LEU A 25 -3.75 10.69 14.34
N MET A 26 -4.21 11.74 13.65
CA MET A 26 -4.90 11.57 12.38
C MET A 26 -3.99 10.92 11.34
N LEU A 27 -2.72 11.32 11.23
CA LEU A 27 -1.77 10.74 10.29
C LEU A 27 -1.55 9.25 10.58
N TYR A 28 -1.46 8.87 11.86
CA TYR A 28 -1.37 7.47 12.29
C TYR A 28 -2.58 6.64 11.86
N ASP A 29 -3.79 7.17 12.10
CA ASP A 29 -5.06 6.54 11.75
C ASP A 29 -5.21 6.45 10.21
N TYR A 30 -4.83 7.49 9.48
CA TYR A 30 -4.89 7.55 8.01
C TYR A 30 -3.95 6.54 7.33
N ILE A 31 -2.71 6.40 7.80
CA ILE A 31 -1.80 5.35 7.28
C ILE A 31 -2.36 3.95 7.57
N GLY A 32 -2.99 3.77 8.74
CA GLY A 32 -3.74 2.56 9.06
C GLY A 32 -4.85 2.29 8.04
N PHE A 33 -5.67 3.30 7.73
CA PHE A 33 -6.76 3.20 6.77
C PHE A 33 -6.29 2.88 5.34
N LEU A 34 -5.18 3.48 4.89
CA LEU A 34 -4.56 3.13 3.61
C LEU A 34 -4.09 1.67 3.55
N SER A 35 -3.66 1.12 4.68
CA SER A 35 -3.25 -0.29 4.80
C SER A 35 -4.46 -1.22 4.93
N ALA A 36 -5.57 -0.76 5.52
CA ALA A 36 -6.75 -1.56 5.81
C ALA A 36 -7.70 -1.71 4.61
N LEU A 37 -7.89 -0.66 3.82
CA LEU A 37 -8.74 -0.68 2.63
C LEU A 37 -7.86 -0.84 1.39
N LYS A 38 -7.77 -2.05 0.82
CA LYS A 38 -6.74 -2.37 -0.19
C LYS A 38 -6.90 -1.61 -1.50
N ILE A 39 -8.15 -1.29 -1.89
CA ILE A 39 -8.45 -0.43 -3.04
C ILE A 39 -7.91 0.99 -2.91
N ASN A 40 -7.50 1.46 -1.73
CA ASN A 40 -7.08 2.85 -1.53
C ASN A 40 -5.83 3.22 -2.32
N ARG A 41 -5.77 4.50 -2.70
CA ARG A 41 -4.55 5.22 -3.07
C ARG A 41 -4.35 6.32 -2.03
N ALA A 42 -3.12 6.57 -1.61
CA ALA A 42 -2.84 7.79 -0.85
C ALA A 42 -3.21 9.00 -1.71
N GLY A 43 -4.06 9.90 -1.20
CA GLY A 43 -4.52 11.06 -1.95
C GLY A 43 -5.74 11.72 -1.33
N LEU A 44 -6.29 12.73 -2.04
CA LEU A 44 -7.45 13.48 -1.56
C LEU A 44 -8.70 12.61 -1.40
N ASN A 45 -8.95 11.68 -2.31
CA ASN A 45 -10.15 10.82 -2.24
C ASN A 45 -10.20 9.98 -0.96
N SER A 46 -9.08 9.36 -0.58
CA SER A 46 -9.00 8.53 0.63
C SER A 46 -8.88 9.37 1.90
N LEU A 47 -8.23 10.54 1.85
CA LEU A 47 -8.16 11.45 2.99
C LEU A 47 -9.51 12.15 3.26
N SER A 48 -10.36 12.28 2.24
CA SER A 48 -11.62 13.03 2.31
C SER A 48 -12.85 12.13 2.38
N VAL A 49 -12.68 10.89 2.86
CA VAL A 49 -13.83 10.01 3.11
C VAL A 49 -14.67 10.56 4.26
N LYS A 50 -15.98 10.47 4.09
CA LYS A 50 -16.99 10.89 5.05
C LYS A 50 -17.68 9.70 5.68
N LYS A 51 -18.29 9.88 6.85
CA LYS A 51 -18.95 8.77 7.57
C LYS A 51 -20.02 8.06 6.74
N PHE A 52 -20.85 8.78 5.98
CA PHE A 52 -21.90 8.17 5.15
C PHE A 52 -21.37 7.20 4.07
N GLN A 53 -20.07 7.24 3.77
CA GLN A 53 -19.42 6.31 2.84
C GLN A 53 -19.17 4.93 3.44
N PHE A 54 -19.41 4.75 4.73
CA PHE A 54 -19.23 3.50 5.43
C PHE A 54 -20.58 2.82 5.68
N SER A 55 -20.61 1.51 5.50
CA SER A 55 -21.77 0.68 5.80
C SER A 55 -21.34 -0.60 6.50
N GLU A 56 -22.15 -1.06 7.44
CA GLU A 56 -21.93 -2.29 8.17
C GLU A 56 -22.87 -3.39 7.66
N ALA A 57 -22.34 -4.60 7.45
CA ALA A 57 -23.11 -5.81 7.28
C ALA A 57 -22.87 -6.72 8.48
N LYS A 58 -23.95 -7.22 9.07
CA LYS A 58 -23.87 -8.24 10.13
C LYS A 58 -23.69 -9.60 9.49
N ASP A 59 -22.82 -10.39 10.08
CA ASP A 59 -22.60 -11.79 9.73
C ASP A 59 -22.74 -12.63 11.01
N LYS A 60 -23.30 -13.84 10.90
CA LYS A 60 -23.47 -14.74 12.05
C LYS A 60 -22.16 -15.44 12.42
N GLU A 61 -21.21 -15.53 11.48
CA GLU A 61 -19.93 -16.21 11.65
C GLU A 61 -18.87 -15.31 12.29
N PHE A 62 -19.01 -13.98 12.19
CA PHE A 62 -18.03 -13.03 12.68
C PHE A 62 -18.56 -12.19 13.85
N LEU A 63 -17.75 -12.06 14.90
CA LEU A 63 -18.09 -11.24 16.07
C LEU A 63 -18.14 -9.74 15.74
N HIS A 64 -17.30 -9.30 14.80
CA HIS A 64 -17.24 -7.91 14.33
C HIS A 64 -18.05 -7.71 13.06
N PRO A 65 -18.69 -6.55 12.86
CA PRO A 65 -19.39 -6.27 11.62
C PRO A 65 -18.42 -6.23 10.43
N ILE A 66 -18.90 -6.69 9.27
CA ILE A 66 -18.20 -6.50 8.00
C ILE A 66 -18.39 -5.04 7.60
N VAL A 67 -17.33 -4.23 7.72
CA VAL A 67 -17.38 -2.81 7.36
C VAL A 67 -16.92 -2.62 5.94
N LYS A 68 -17.77 -2.01 5.11
CA LYS A 68 -17.44 -1.59 3.74
C LYS A 68 -17.22 -0.09 3.69
N CYS A 69 -16.30 0.36 2.84
CA CYS A 69 -16.08 1.76 2.53
C CYS A 69 -16.23 2.00 1.03
N LYS A 70 -17.10 2.93 0.66
CA LYS A 70 -17.35 3.33 -0.72
C LYS A 70 -16.57 4.59 -1.06
N LEU A 71 -15.62 4.49 -1.99
CA LEU A 71 -14.87 5.62 -2.52
C LEU A 71 -15.58 6.21 -3.74
N TYR A 72 -15.59 7.54 -3.83
CA TYR A 72 -16.14 8.29 -4.96
C TYR A 72 -15.05 8.93 -5.81
N ASN A 73 -15.39 9.24 -7.06
CA ASN A 73 -14.57 9.97 -8.03
C ASN A 73 -13.16 9.36 -8.16
N THR A 74 -13.08 8.03 -8.17
CA THR A 74 -11.79 7.35 -8.26
C THR A 74 -11.29 7.36 -9.71
N LYS A 75 -9.96 7.28 -9.88
CA LYS A 75 -9.31 7.37 -11.21
C LYS A 75 -9.93 6.47 -12.29
N ASN A 76 -10.37 5.26 -11.92
CA ASN A 76 -10.79 4.24 -12.88
C ASN A 76 -12.31 3.98 -12.86
N LYS A 77 -12.99 4.36 -11.78
CA LYS A 77 -14.44 4.17 -11.58
C LYS A 77 -14.99 5.31 -10.74
N ASP A 78 -16.15 5.84 -11.11
CA ASP A 78 -16.80 6.89 -10.33
C ASP A 78 -17.13 6.46 -8.92
N ARG A 79 -17.42 5.17 -8.73
CA ARG A 79 -17.69 4.57 -7.42
C ARG A 79 -17.06 3.19 -7.33
N ILE A 80 -16.46 2.91 -6.18
CA ILE A 80 -16.05 1.55 -5.82
C ILE A 80 -16.17 1.35 -4.32
N GLU A 81 -16.57 0.17 -3.91
CA GLU A 81 -16.56 -0.24 -2.50
C GLU A 81 -15.69 -1.47 -2.29
N ASP A 82 -15.13 -1.58 -1.09
CA ASP A 82 -14.40 -2.75 -0.63
C ASP A 82 -14.50 -2.83 0.90
N VAL A 83 -14.13 -3.99 1.45
CA VAL A 83 -14.18 -4.31 2.87
C VAL A 83 -12.91 -3.81 3.57
N LEU A 84 -13.07 -3.33 4.80
CA LEU A 84 -11.95 -3.02 5.69
C LEU A 84 -11.42 -4.27 6.38
N GLU A 85 -10.10 -4.34 6.51
CA GLU A 85 -9.46 -5.39 7.29
C GLU A 85 -9.95 -5.44 8.75
N PRO A 86 -10.21 -6.64 9.33
CA PRO A 86 -10.81 -6.77 10.67
C PRO A 86 -10.06 -6.05 11.78
N TRP A 87 -8.73 -6.06 11.76
CA TRP A 87 -7.90 -5.37 12.77
C TRP A 87 -8.15 -3.86 12.80
N PHE A 88 -8.51 -3.25 11.65
CA PHE A 88 -8.79 -1.83 11.58
C PHE A 88 -10.19 -1.53 12.13
N VAL A 89 -11.14 -2.41 11.81
CA VAL A 89 -12.51 -2.36 12.32
C VAL A 89 -12.52 -2.46 13.84
N ASP A 90 -11.79 -3.41 14.42
CA ASP A 90 -11.72 -3.58 15.87
C ASP A 90 -11.10 -2.36 16.58
N GLN A 91 -9.95 -1.88 16.09
CA GLN A 91 -9.13 -0.91 16.83
C GLN A 91 -9.48 0.56 16.57
N TYR A 92 -9.90 0.92 15.35
CA TYR A 92 -9.97 2.33 14.93
C TYR A 92 -11.37 2.78 14.57
N TYR A 93 -12.14 1.91 13.93
CA TYR A 93 -13.43 2.26 13.36
C TYR A 93 -14.43 2.86 14.39
N PRO A 94 -14.60 2.31 15.62
CA PRO A 94 -15.51 2.86 16.61
C PRO A 94 -15.20 4.30 17.01
N LYS A 95 -13.93 4.71 17.00
CA LYS A 95 -13.51 6.08 17.30
C LYS A 95 -13.74 7.00 16.09
N LEU A 96 -13.37 6.55 14.89
CA LEU A 96 -13.48 7.35 13.66
C LEU A 96 -14.93 7.65 13.27
N MET A 97 -15.87 6.75 13.62
CA MET A 97 -17.29 6.95 13.34
C MET A 97 -18.03 7.88 14.32
N ARG A 98 -17.35 8.43 15.34
CA ARG A 98 -17.90 9.42 16.28
C ARG A 98 -17.94 10.82 15.67
N CYS A 99 -18.64 10.94 14.54
CA CYS A 99 -18.88 12.18 13.82
C CYS A 99 -20.25 12.16 13.13
N ASN A 100 -20.68 13.29 12.56
CA ASN A 100 -21.92 13.35 11.79
C ASN A 100 -21.75 12.65 10.44
N PRO A 101 -22.83 12.18 9.79
CA PRO A 101 -22.75 11.47 8.51
C PRO A 101 -21.96 12.20 7.43
N ASP A 102 -22.11 13.52 7.32
CA ASP A 102 -21.47 14.36 6.28
C ASP A 102 -20.08 14.87 6.64
N ASP A 103 -19.58 14.56 7.83
CA ASP A 103 -18.26 14.96 8.28
C ASP A 103 -17.17 14.06 7.70
N TYR A 104 -16.01 14.65 7.43
CA TYR A 104 -14.79 13.88 7.15
C TYR A 104 -14.36 13.12 8.39
N ILE A 105 -13.98 11.84 8.23
CA ILE A 105 -13.56 11.03 9.39
C ILE A 105 -12.14 11.42 9.89
N PHE A 106 -11.35 12.08 9.03
CA PHE A 106 -10.00 12.56 9.34
C PHE A 106 -9.98 14.08 9.40
N MET A 107 -9.77 14.64 10.60
CA MET A 107 -9.82 16.10 10.87
C MET A 107 -11.05 16.78 10.24
N PRO A 108 -12.27 16.50 10.74
CA PRO A 108 -13.53 17.08 10.24
C PRO A 108 -13.55 18.61 10.24
N GLU A 109 -12.79 19.23 11.14
CA GLU A 109 -12.60 20.67 11.29
C GLU A 109 -11.81 21.32 10.14
N GLU A 110 -10.92 20.57 9.48
CA GLU A 110 -10.10 21.10 8.38
C GLU A 110 -10.80 20.92 7.04
N LYS A 111 -11.40 22.01 6.54
CA LYS A 111 -12.12 22.02 5.26
C LYS A 111 -11.16 22.08 4.06
N ASN A 112 -9.96 22.65 4.21
CA ASN A 112 -8.97 22.70 3.14
C ASN A 112 -8.21 21.36 3.03
N ARG A 113 -8.83 20.42 2.32
CA ARG A 113 -8.31 19.04 2.16
C ARG A 113 -6.97 18.99 1.42
N SER A 114 -6.73 19.90 0.48
CA SER A 114 -5.46 20.02 -0.23
C SER A 114 -4.33 20.43 0.69
N LYS A 115 -4.54 21.43 1.55
CA LYS A 115 -3.59 21.84 2.58
C LYS A 115 -3.30 20.71 3.55
N LEU A 116 -4.34 20.00 4.00
CA LEU A 116 -4.18 18.85 4.89
C LEU A 116 -3.35 17.75 4.24
N TYR A 117 -3.63 17.42 2.97
CA TYR A 117 -2.89 16.38 2.26
C TYR A 117 -1.42 16.73 2.05
N GLU A 118 -1.10 18.00 1.76
CA GLU A 118 0.29 18.44 1.67
C GLU A 118 1.00 18.33 3.03
N ARG A 119 0.31 18.62 4.14
CA ARG A 119 0.85 18.41 5.49
C ARG A 119 1.11 16.93 5.78
N VAL A 120 0.19 16.05 5.39
CA VAL A 120 0.31 14.58 5.47
C VAL A 120 1.54 14.11 4.67
N ARG A 121 1.66 14.54 3.40
CA ARG A 121 2.76 14.18 2.52
C ARG A 121 4.11 14.61 3.10
N LYS A 122 4.25 15.89 3.47
CA LYS A 122 5.50 16.43 4.00
C LYS A 122 5.96 15.72 5.27
N ASN A 123 5.04 15.45 6.20
CA ASN A 123 5.39 14.77 7.45
C ASN A 123 5.71 13.29 7.24
N PHE A 124 5.01 12.60 6.33
CA PHE A 124 5.39 11.23 5.99
C PHE A 124 6.80 11.16 5.40
N VAL A 125 7.12 12.03 4.44
CA VAL A 125 8.47 12.10 3.85
C VAL A 125 9.49 12.40 4.94
N ARG A 126 9.29 13.45 5.74
CA ARG A 126 10.21 13.83 6.83
C ARG A 126 10.48 12.66 7.79
N ILE A 127 9.42 12.09 8.37
CA ILE A 127 9.52 11.01 9.37
C ILE A 127 10.16 9.76 8.77
N SER A 128 9.75 9.37 7.56
CA SER A 128 10.35 8.20 6.91
C SER A 128 11.81 8.43 6.52
N SER A 129 12.21 9.65 6.17
CA SER A 129 13.61 10.01 5.90
C SER A 129 14.46 10.00 7.17
N GLU A 130 13.96 10.56 8.27
CA GLU A 130 14.63 10.56 9.58
C GLU A 130 14.91 9.12 10.08
N LEU A 131 14.02 8.18 9.75
CA LEU A 131 14.21 6.76 10.07
C LEU A 131 15.10 6.01 9.06
N GLY A 132 15.57 6.65 7.98
CA GLY A 132 16.29 5.98 6.89
C GLY A 132 15.43 5.03 6.06
N LEU A 133 14.10 5.20 6.09
CA LEU A 133 13.11 4.33 5.44
C LEU A 133 12.51 4.93 4.17
N TYR A 134 12.72 6.21 3.90
CA TYR A 134 12.17 6.84 2.70
C TYR A 134 12.85 6.34 1.42
N GLU A 135 14.14 6.05 1.46
CA GLU A 135 14.88 5.50 0.32
C GLU A 135 15.22 4.03 0.54
N PHE A 136 15.24 3.26 -0.55
CA PHE A 136 15.68 1.86 -0.55
C PHE A 136 16.22 1.51 -1.93
N ASN A 137 17.45 0.99 -1.98
CA ASN A 137 18.14 0.65 -3.22
C ASN A 137 18.11 1.79 -4.27
N GLY A 138 18.35 3.04 -3.82
CA GLY A 138 18.36 4.22 -4.68
C GLY A 138 16.99 4.67 -5.20
N LYS A 139 15.89 4.12 -4.69
CA LYS A 139 14.52 4.53 -5.04
C LYS A 139 13.78 5.09 -3.83
N THR A 140 12.99 6.13 -4.05
CA THR A 140 12.11 6.69 -3.02
C THR A 140 10.88 5.81 -2.82
N ARG A 141 10.40 5.77 -1.58
CA ARG A 141 9.23 5.02 -1.11
C ARG A 141 8.19 5.99 -0.58
N PRO A 142 7.50 6.74 -1.46
CA PRO A 142 6.42 7.64 -1.06
C PRO A 142 5.26 6.87 -0.42
N MET A 143 4.31 7.58 0.18
CA MET A 143 3.13 6.96 0.80
C MET A 143 2.35 6.05 -0.17
N TYR A 144 2.43 6.30 -1.48
CA TYR A 144 1.89 5.43 -2.52
C TYR A 144 2.47 3.99 -2.51
N SER A 145 3.67 3.78 -1.95
CA SER A 145 4.28 2.47 -1.75
C SER A 145 3.48 1.57 -0.80
N ILE A 146 2.61 2.12 0.06
CA ILE A 146 1.66 1.32 0.88
C ILE A 146 0.74 0.49 -0.04
N ARG A 147 0.31 1.07 -1.16
CA ARG A 147 -0.53 0.35 -2.13
C ARG A 147 0.24 -0.79 -2.82
N HIS A 148 1.55 -0.64 -3.05
CA HIS A 148 2.37 -1.73 -3.58
C HIS A 148 2.44 -2.89 -2.58
N MET A 149 2.62 -2.59 -1.29
CA MET A 149 2.57 -3.59 -0.23
C MET A 149 1.20 -4.30 -0.18
N ASN A 150 0.10 -3.56 -0.30
CA ASN A 150 -1.24 -4.16 -0.37
C ASN A 150 -1.40 -5.10 -1.57
N ALA A 151 -0.87 -4.73 -2.73
CA ALA A 151 -0.91 -5.57 -3.93
C ALA A 151 -0.15 -6.89 -3.74
N LEU A 152 1.02 -6.86 -3.10
CA LEU A 152 1.80 -8.05 -2.78
C LEU A 152 1.06 -8.97 -1.81
N LYS A 153 0.48 -8.41 -0.73
CA LYS A 153 -0.32 -9.19 0.23
C LYS A 153 -1.52 -9.86 -0.46
N LEU A 154 -2.27 -9.10 -1.26
CA LEU A 154 -3.40 -9.65 -2.03
C LEU A 154 -2.95 -10.76 -2.98
N TYR A 155 -1.79 -10.64 -3.61
CA TYR A 155 -1.27 -11.69 -4.46
C TYR A 155 -0.84 -12.92 -3.67
N GLU A 156 -0.25 -12.75 -2.49
CA GLU A 156 0.06 -13.86 -1.58
C GLU A 156 -1.22 -14.60 -1.15
N ASP A 157 -2.30 -13.88 -0.86
CA ASP A 157 -3.56 -14.45 -0.39
C ASP A 157 -4.36 -15.12 -1.54
N LEU A 158 -4.45 -14.47 -2.69
CA LEU A 158 -5.34 -14.89 -3.79
C LEU A 158 -4.64 -15.76 -4.84
N LYS A 159 -3.31 -15.62 -4.98
CA LYS A 159 -2.47 -16.28 -6.00
C LYS A 159 -3.00 -16.11 -7.45
N ASP A 160 -3.85 -15.12 -7.71
CA ASP A 160 -4.43 -14.80 -9.02
C ASP A 160 -4.35 -13.29 -9.30
N VAL A 161 -3.69 -12.94 -10.41
CA VAL A 161 -3.48 -11.55 -10.85
C VAL A 161 -4.81 -10.84 -11.16
N ASN A 162 -5.80 -11.53 -11.72
CA ASN A 162 -7.09 -10.94 -12.08
C ASN A 162 -7.87 -10.56 -10.82
N LEU A 163 -7.87 -11.43 -9.81
CA LEU A 163 -8.51 -11.15 -8.53
C LEU A 163 -7.80 -9.99 -7.80
N VAL A 164 -6.47 -9.94 -7.84
CA VAL A 164 -5.70 -8.79 -7.31
C VAL A 164 -6.04 -7.50 -8.06
N ALA A 165 -6.16 -7.55 -9.39
CA ALA A 165 -6.52 -6.39 -10.19
C ALA A 165 -7.92 -5.86 -9.85
N GLN A 166 -8.88 -6.76 -9.66
CA GLN A 166 -10.22 -6.43 -9.18
C GLN A 166 -10.18 -5.79 -7.79
N ALA A 167 -9.48 -6.42 -6.83
CA ALA A 167 -9.33 -5.95 -5.46
C ALA A 167 -8.54 -4.63 -5.33
N LEU A 168 -7.79 -4.23 -6.36
CA LEU A 168 -7.10 -2.95 -6.41
C LEU A 168 -7.83 -1.92 -7.26
N ASN A 169 -8.91 -2.25 -7.95
CA ASN A 169 -9.53 -1.39 -8.96
C ASN A 169 -8.53 -0.95 -10.04
N THR A 170 -7.86 -1.90 -10.67
CA THR A 170 -6.87 -1.65 -11.73
C THR A 170 -6.92 -2.78 -12.75
N SER A 171 -6.12 -2.69 -13.82
CA SER A 171 -6.02 -3.76 -14.81
C SER A 171 -4.94 -4.80 -14.45
N PRO A 172 -5.07 -6.07 -14.89
CA PRO A 172 -4.05 -7.10 -14.68
C PRO A 172 -2.68 -6.73 -15.23
N GLU A 173 -2.62 -5.97 -16.32
CA GLU A 173 -1.38 -5.49 -16.93
C GLU A 173 -0.63 -4.56 -15.98
N ILE A 174 -1.35 -3.62 -15.33
CA ILE A 174 -0.79 -2.73 -14.31
C ILE A 174 -0.30 -3.52 -13.10
N VAL A 175 -1.00 -4.60 -12.71
CA VAL A 175 -0.56 -5.44 -11.59
C VAL A 175 0.75 -6.15 -11.91
N LYS A 176 0.84 -6.75 -13.10
CA LYS A 176 2.07 -7.41 -13.57
C LYS A 176 3.22 -6.41 -13.66
N SER A 177 3.01 -5.27 -14.31
CA SER A 177 4.07 -4.29 -14.59
C SER A 177 4.62 -3.63 -13.34
N ASN A 178 3.74 -3.21 -12.42
CA ASN A 178 4.11 -2.30 -11.33
C ASN A 178 4.25 -3.01 -9.98
N TYR A 179 3.60 -4.16 -9.78
CA TYR A 179 3.51 -4.78 -8.45
C TYR A 179 4.17 -6.17 -8.38
N LEU A 180 4.12 -6.96 -9.45
CA LEU A 180 4.61 -8.36 -9.43
C LEU A 180 5.99 -8.56 -10.08
N ASN A 181 6.44 -7.67 -10.95
CA ASN A 181 7.77 -7.74 -11.56
C ASN A 181 8.95 -7.66 -10.56
N TYR A 182 8.69 -7.31 -9.29
CA TYR A 182 9.73 -7.07 -8.28
C TYR A 182 9.75 -8.09 -7.12
N SER A 183 8.90 -9.13 -7.13
CA SER A 183 9.00 -10.15 -6.08
C SER A 183 10.00 -11.25 -6.47
N ASP A 184 10.84 -11.66 -5.53
CA ASP A 184 11.74 -12.81 -5.72
C ASP A 184 10.96 -14.07 -6.09
N GLU A 185 9.71 -14.21 -5.61
CA GLU A 185 8.82 -15.31 -5.96
C GLU A 185 8.41 -15.26 -7.43
N TRP A 186 8.09 -14.08 -7.98
CA TRP A 186 7.85 -13.92 -9.41
C TRP A 186 9.13 -14.18 -10.21
N ALA A 187 10.29 -13.66 -9.79
CA ALA A 187 11.56 -13.90 -10.46
C ALA A 187 11.89 -15.40 -10.49
N ARG A 188 11.69 -16.12 -9.38
CA ARG A 188 11.86 -17.58 -9.27
C ARG A 188 10.86 -18.33 -10.14
N ASN A 189 9.58 -17.96 -10.14
CA ASN A 189 8.57 -18.58 -10.99
C ASN A 189 8.81 -18.32 -12.48
N ARG A 190 9.20 -17.10 -12.84
CA ARG A 190 9.60 -16.75 -14.21
C ARG A 190 10.84 -17.51 -14.63
N PHE A 191 11.85 -17.65 -13.78
CA PHE A 191 13.04 -18.45 -14.05
C PHE A 191 12.71 -19.93 -14.29
N ARG A 192 11.77 -20.51 -13.51
CA ARG A 192 11.27 -21.87 -13.75
C ARG A 192 10.55 -22.00 -15.09
N VAL A 193 9.66 -21.05 -15.42
CA VAL A 193 8.92 -21.03 -16.71
C VAL A 193 9.84 -20.79 -17.91
N LEU A 194 10.90 -20.00 -17.74
CA LEU A 194 11.93 -19.81 -18.77
C LEU A 194 12.73 -21.09 -19.06
N GLY A 195 12.59 -22.14 -18.23
CA GLY A 195 13.14 -23.45 -18.50
C GLY A 195 14.65 -23.45 -18.64
N TYR A 196 15.36 -22.92 -17.63
CA TYR A 196 16.83 -22.93 -17.62
C TYR A 196 17.36 -24.36 -17.72
N ASP A 197 17.78 -24.76 -18.92
CA ASP A 197 18.55 -25.97 -19.16
C ASP A 197 20.02 -25.61 -19.35
N LYS A 198 20.83 -25.91 -18.33
CA LYS A 198 22.29 -25.70 -18.35
C LYS A 198 22.96 -26.43 -19.52
N ARG A 199 22.33 -27.48 -20.07
CA ARG A 199 22.85 -28.29 -21.19
C ARG A 199 22.54 -27.67 -22.56
N ALA A 200 21.56 -26.77 -22.64
CA ALA A 200 21.16 -26.08 -23.86
C ALA A 200 21.90 -24.74 -24.10
N LEU A 201 22.80 -24.36 -23.18
CA LEU A 201 23.66 -23.20 -23.40
C LEU A 201 24.58 -23.45 -24.59
N PRO A 202 24.78 -22.46 -25.49
CA PRO A 202 25.84 -22.56 -26.48
C PRO A 202 27.14 -22.79 -25.72
N GLN A 203 27.74 -23.97 -25.92
CA GLN A 203 29.09 -24.26 -25.46
C GLN A 203 29.99 -23.24 -26.14
N SER A 204 30.36 -22.16 -25.45
CA SER A 204 31.33 -21.23 -25.98
C SER A 204 32.65 -21.98 -26.08
N SER A 205 32.98 -22.47 -27.28
CA SER A 205 34.32 -22.96 -27.56
C SER A 205 35.25 -21.75 -27.63
N MET A 206 35.62 -21.19 -26.48
CA MET A 206 36.83 -20.39 -26.39
C MET A 206 38.00 -21.36 -26.63
N LYS A 207 38.30 -21.62 -27.92
CA LYS A 207 39.61 -22.13 -28.32
C LYS A 207 40.62 -21.08 -27.89
N SER A 208 41.37 -21.37 -26.82
CA SER A 208 42.53 -20.56 -26.46
C SER A 208 43.51 -20.59 -27.64
N LYS A 209 43.58 -19.49 -28.40
CA LYS A 209 44.72 -19.25 -29.29
C LYS A 209 45.87 -18.72 -28.44
N ASN A 210 46.45 -19.58 -27.59
CA ASN A 210 47.81 -19.37 -27.12
C ASN A 210 48.76 -19.96 -28.17
N LYS A 211 49.16 -19.13 -29.12
CA LYS A 211 50.42 -19.26 -29.86
C LYS A 211 51.01 -17.87 -30.01
N VAL A 212 51.62 -17.38 -28.93
CA VAL A 212 52.73 -16.45 -29.05
C VAL A 212 53.94 -17.32 -29.37
N SER A 213 54.27 -17.43 -30.65
CA SER A 213 55.57 -17.95 -31.07
C SER A 213 56.61 -16.86 -30.80
N GLY A 214 57.44 -17.07 -29.80
CA GLY A 214 58.65 -16.29 -29.62
C GLY A 214 59.70 -16.67 -30.66
N LYS A 215 60.17 -15.67 -31.41
CA LYS A 215 61.56 -15.23 -31.53
C LYS A 215 61.65 -14.17 -32.61
#